data_AF-A0AAV9IE23-F1
#
_entry.id   AF-A0AAV9IE23-F1
#
_cell.length_a   1.000
_cell.length_b   1.000
_cell.length_c   1.000
_cell.angle_alpha   90.00
_cell.angle_beta   90.00
_cell.angle_gamma   90.00
#
_symmetry.space_group_name_H-M   'P 1'
#
loop_
_entity.id
_entity.type
_entity.pdbx_description
1 polymer ?
#
loop_
_entity_poly.entity_id
_entity_poly.type
_entity_poly.pdbx_seq_one_letter_code
_entity_poly.pdbx_strand_id
1 'polypeptide(L)'
;MGKRMLYAASVPLTFFVLLFGSLFVAKFQFDITFMPSVVAYSSLLLIFCTMAALSYGIFSASWDVEDEGSFWGWKEFRINIGRTVQGFKAGARK
;
A
#
# COMPACT_ATOMS: atom_id res chain seq x y z
N MET A 1 12.71 9.42 5.15
CA MET A 1 12.15 8.30 4.37
C MET A 1 11.12 7.44 5.14
N GLY A 2 11.51 6.76 6.23
CA GLY A 2 10.64 5.77 6.92
C GLY A 2 9.29 6.31 7.44
N LYS A 3 9.23 7.57 7.89
CA LYS A 3 7.98 8.16 8.42
C LYS A 3 6.86 8.24 7.39
N ARG A 4 7.16 8.61 6.13
CA ARG A 4 6.16 8.73 5.05
C ARG A 4 5.62 7.39 4.59
N MET A 5 6.51 6.40 4.47
CA MET A 5 6.12 5.01 4.16
C MET A 5 5.21 4.44 5.26
N LEU A 6 5.54 4.73 6.52
CA LEU A 6 4.72 4.32 7.65
C LEU A 6 3.31 4.88 7.51
N TYR A 7 3.15 6.19 7.30
CA TYR A 7 1.84 6.83 7.15
C TYR A 7 1.04 6.32 5.94
N ALA A 8 1.68 6.21 4.77
CA ALA A 8 0.99 5.80 3.55
C ALA A 8 0.47 4.36 3.63
N ALA A 9 1.23 3.44 4.24
CA ALA A 9 0.81 2.05 4.41
C ALA A 9 -0.10 1.85 5.62
N SER A 10 0.10 2.61 6.70
CA SER A 10 -0.70 2.47 7.92
C SER A 10 -2.14 2.92 7.69
N VAL A 11 -2.41 3.95 6.88
CA VAL A 11 -3.77 4.44 6.64
C VAL A 11 -4.71 3.36 6.07
N PRO A 12 -4.43 2.71 4.92
CA PRO A 12 -5.30 1.68 4.38
C PRO A 12 -5.37 0.43 5.27
N LEU A 13 -4.28 0.09 5.98
CA LEU A 13 -4.25 -1.04 6.91
C LEU A 13 -5.14 -0.78 8.14
N THR A 14 -5.04 0.40 8.74
CA THR A 14 -5.89 0.81 9.85
C THR A 14 -7.35 0.81 9.41
N PHE A 15 -7.65 1.30 8.20
CA PHE A 15 -9.01 1.28 7.66
C PHE A 15 -9.51 -0.16 7.47
N PHE A 16 -8.66 -1.09 7.02
CA PHE A 16 -8.99 -2.51 6.95
C PHE A 16 -9.36 -3.09 8.32
N VAL A 17 -8.51 -2.87 9.33
CA VAL A 17 -8.74 -3.38 10.69
C VAL A 17 -10.02 -2.81 11.27
N LEU A 18 -10.26 -1.51 11.12
CA LEU A 18 -11.47 -0.85 11.61
C LEU A 18 -12.72 -1.35 10.89
N LEU A 19 -12.69 -1.44 9.55
CA LEU A 19 -13.82 -1.92 8.76
C LEU A 19 -14.14 -3.37 9.15
N PHE A 20 -13.16 -4.27 9.04
CA PHE A 20 -13.38 -5.68 9.32
C PHE A 20 -13.80 -5.92 10.78
N GLY A 21 -13.13 -5.24 11.72
CA GLY A 21 -13.49 -5.29 13.14
C GLY A 21 -14.92 -4.79 13.41
N SER A 22 -15.34 -3.70 12.77
CA SER A 22 -16.70 -3.17 12.90
C SER A 22 -17.75 -4.13 12.36
N LEU A 23 -17.50 -4.77 11.20
CA LEU A 23 -18.38 -5.77 10.60
C LEU A 23 -18.47 -7.03 11.47
N PHE A 24 -17.34 -7.44 12.05
CA PHE A 24 -17.28 -8.55 13.00
C PHE A 24 -18.12 -8.28 14.25
N VAL A 25 -17.94 -7.11 14.87
CA VAL A 25 -18.73 -6.70 16.05
C VAL A 25 -20.21 -6.58 15.70
N ALA A 26 -20.55 -5.95 14.56
CA ALA A 26 -21.92 -5.83 14.07
C ALA A 26 -22.61 -7.20 13.93
N LYS A 27 -21.89 -8.22 13.43
CA LYS A 27 -22.43 -9.57 13.32
C LYS A 27 -22.56 -10.29 14.67
N PHE A 28 -21.54 -10.24 15.53
CA PHE A 28 -21.53 -11.04 16.75
C PHE A 28 -22.27 -10.42 17.94
N GLN A 29 -22.32 -9.10 18.05
CA GLN A 29 -22.97 -8.40 19.16
C GLN A 29 -24.39 -7.94 18.82
N PHE A 30 -24.66 -7.63 17.55
CA PHE A 30 -25.92 -7.01 17.12
C PHE A 30 -26.70 -7.85 16.10
N ASP A 31 -26.20 -9.04 15.73
CA ASP A 31 -26.75 -9.94 14.71
C ASP A 31 -27.05 -9.28 13.35
N ILE A 32 -26.32 -8.20 13.04
CA ILE A 32 -26.43 -7.52 11.74
C ILE A 32 -25.73 -8.39 10.69
N THR A 33 -26.47 -8.78 9.66
CA THR A 33 -25.94 -9.59 8.56
C THR A 33 -25.58 -8.71 7.38
N PHE A 34 -24.42 -8.98 6.80
CA PHE A 34 -23.94 -8.34 5.58
C PHE A 34 -23.83 -9.39 4.49
N MET A 35 -23.98 -8.98 3.24
CA MET A 35 -23.80 -9.88 2.11
C MET A 35 -22.33 -10.34 2.07
N PRO A 36 -22.03 -11.66 2.07
CA PRO A 36 -20.66 -12.16 2.20
C PRO A 36 -19.69 -11.60 1.15
N SER A 37 -20.18 -11.40 -0.08
CA SER A 37 -19.41 -10.81 -1.17
C SER A 37 -19.00 -9.37 -0.88
N VAL A 38 -19.86 -8.55 -0.26
CA VAL A 38 -19.54 -7.16 0.09
C VAL A 38 -18.44 -7.10 1.14
N VAL A 39 -18.52 -7.96 2.17
CA VAL A 39 -17.48 -8.07 3.20
C VAL A 39 -16.15 -8.51 2.58
N ALA A 40 -16.20 -9.53 1.72
CA ALA A 40 -15.00 -10.05 1.06
C ALA A 40 -14.34 -9.01 0.15
N TYR A 41 -15.09 -8.39 -0.77
CA TYR A 41 -14.53 -7.44 -1.73
C TYR A 41 -14.03 -6.16 -1.07
N SER A 42 -14.73 -5.63 -0.06
CA SER A 42 -14.27 -4.45 0.68
C SER A 42 -12.99 -4.74 1.47
N SER A 43 -12.89 -5.92 2.09
CA SER A 43 -11.68 -6.38 2.79
C SER A 43 -10.50 -6.53 1.84
N LEU A 44 -10.71 -7.24 0.72
CA LEU A 44 -9.68 -7.46 -0.30
C LEU A 44 -9.19 -6.14 -0.90
N LEU A 45 -10.11 -5.21 -1.19
CA LEU A 45 -9.76 -3.89 -1.71
C LEU A 45 -8.79 -3.15 -0.78
N LEU A 46 -9.07 -3.10 0.52
CA LEU A 46 -8.20 -2.39 1.48
C LEU A 46 -6.86 -3.08 1.68
N ILE A 47 -6.82 -4.41 1.63
CA ILE A 47 -5.56 -5.17 1.64
C ILE A 47 -4.74 -4.83 0.39
N PHE A 48 -5.34 -4.86 -0.81
CA PHE A 48 -4.66 -4.47 -2.05
C PHE A 48 -4.18 -3.02 -2.04
N CYS A 49 -5.00 -2.09 -1.54
CA CYS A 49 -4.59 -0.71 -1.34
C CYS A 49 -3.38 -0.59 -0.39
N THR A 50 -3.33 -1.40 0.67
CA THR A 50 -2.19 -1.45 1.59
C THR A 50 -0.93 -1.93 0.89
N MET A 51 -1.03 -3.01 0.10
CA MET A 51 0.09 -3.53 -0.69
C MET A 51 0.59 -2.50 -1.72
N ALA A 52 -0.33 -1.82 -2.40
CA ALA A 52 -0.01 -0.76 -3.33
C ALA A 52 0.68 0.43 -2.64
N ALA A 53 0.21 0.83 -1.45
CA ALA A 53 0.81 1.91 -0.67
C ALA A 53 2.22 1.55 -0.18
N LEU A 54 2.46 0.31 0.24
CA LEU A 54 3.81 -0.19 0.58
C LEU A 54 4.75 -0.13 -0.63
N SER A 55 4.27 -0.61 -1.77
CA SER A 55 5.03 -0.61 -3.04
C SER A 55 5.37 0.82 -3.46
N TYR A 56 4.38 1.71 -3.43
CA TYR A 56 4.59 3.14 -3.65
C TYR A 56 5.62 3.71 -2.67
N GLY A 57 5.54 3.37 -1.38
CA GLY A 57 6.51 3.83 -0.38
C GLY A 57 7.95 3.47 -0.71
N ILE A 58 8.20 2.25 -1.18
CA ILE A 58 9.55 1.78 -1.57
C ILE A 58 10.07 2.55 -2.79
N PHE A 59 9.22 2.74 -3.79
CA PHE A 59 9.64 3.39 -5.04
C PHE A 59 9.68 4.92 -4.96
N SER A 60 8.82 5.54 -4.15
CA SER A 60 8.75 7.00 -3.95
C SER A 60 9.83 7.55 -3.01
N ALA A 61 10.61 6.64 -2.43
CA ALA A 61 11.75 6.93 -1.58
C ALA A 61 12.92 7.48 -2.41
N SER A 62 13.66 8.46 -1.87
CA SER A 62 14.92 8.87 -2.50
C SER A 62 15.94 7.74 -2.34
N TRP A 63 16.49 7.29 -3.46
CA TRP A 63 17.60 6.33 -3.49
C TRP A 63 18.95 7.04 -3.71
N ASP A 64 18.94 8.37 -3.79
CA ASP A 64 20.13 9.20 -3.89
C ASP A 64 20.54 9.65 -2.47
N VAL A 65 21.83 9.61 -2.19
CA VAL A 65 22.38 10.00 -0.87
C VAL A 65 22.48 11.52 -0.76
N GLU A 66 22.62 12.22 -1.89
CA GLU A 66 22.80 13.67 -1.96
C GLU A 66 21.47 14.44 -2.02
N ASP A 67 20.34 13.75 -2.24
CA ASP A 67 19.01 14.35 -2.38
C ASP A 67 18.01 13.68 -1.42
N GLU A 68 17.41 14.44 -0.50
CA GLU A 68 16.37 13.92 0.41
C GLU A 68 15.07 13.54 -0.32
N GLY A 69 14.89 14.03 -1.55
CA GLY A 69 13.74 13.76 -2.41
C GLY A 69 12.50 14.60 -2.08
N SER A 70 11.49 14.49 -2.95
CA SER A 70 10.27 15.28 -2.87
C SER A 70 9.27 14.75 -1.83
N PHE A 71 8.45 15.64 -1.25
CA PHE A 71 7.44 15.31 -0.23
C PHE A 71 6.39 14.30 -0.69
N TRP A 72 6.01 14.30 -1.96
CA TRP A 72 5.12 13.27 -2.51
C TRP A 72 5.90 12.07 -3.05
N GLY A 73 7.15 12.26 -3.48
CA GLY A 73 8.00 11.17 -3.97
C GLY A 73 7.69 10.75 -5.40
N TRP A 74 6.93 11.56 -6.16
CA TRP A 74 6.44 11.18 -7.48
C TRP A 74 7.55 11.14 -8.54
N LYS A 75 8.52 12.06 -8.42
CA LYS A 75 9.70 12.10 -9.29
C LYS A 75 10.55 10.83 -9.05
N GLU A 76 10.80 10.53 -7.78
CA GLU A 76 11.56 9.38 -7.30
C GLU A 76 10.90 8.08 -7.74
N PHE A 77 9.57 7.97 -7.58
CA PHE A 77 8.78 6.83 -8.02
C PHE A 77 9.00 6.47 -9.50
N ARG A 78 8.87 7.46 -10.39
CA ARG A 78 9.06 7.24 -11.84
C ARG A 78 10.49 6.82 -12.17
N ILE A 79 11.48 7.48 -11.57
CA ILE A 79 12.89 7.18 -11.78
C ILE A 79 13.22 5.77 -11.30
N ASN A 80 12.81 5.43 -10.09
CA ASN A 80 13.13 4.17 -9.44
C ASN A 80 12.45 2.97 -10.10
N ILE A 81 11.18 3.09 -10.53
CA ILE A 81 10.54 2.05 -11.35
C ILE A 81 11.29 1.87 -12.67
N GLY A 82 11.69 2.96 -13.33
CA GLY A 82 12.49 2.90 -14.56
C GLY A 82 13.79 2.13 -14.34
N ARG A 83 14.53 2.45 -13.27
CA ARG A 83 15.77 1.75 -12.88
C ARG A 83 15.53 0.26 -12.64
N THR A 84 14.47 -0.11 -11.91
CA THR A 84 14.14 -1.50 -11.61
C THR A 84 13.78 -2.29 -12.87
N VAL A 85 12.96 -1.73 -13.76
CA VAL A 85 12.61 -2.38 -15.03
C VAL A 85 13.82 -2.56 -15.93
N GLN A 86 14.71 -1.56 -16.01
CA GLN A 86 15.96 -1.67 -16.75
C GLN A 86 16.87 -2.77 -16.20
N GLY A 87 17.05 -2.82 -14.87
CA GLY A 87 17.81 -3.87 -14.20
C GLY A 87 17.25 -5.26 -14.47
N PHE A 88 15.93 -5.43 -14.39
CA PHE A 88 15.27 -6.70 -14.71
C PHE A 88 15.51 -7.14 -16.16
N LYS A 89 15.35 -6.23 -17.14
CA LYS A 89 15.62 -6.53 -18.56
C LYS A 89 17.09 -6.81 -18.87
N ALA A 90 18.01 -6.24 -18.11
CA ALA A 90 19.44 -6.52 -18.25
C ALA A 90 19.78 -7.90 -17.68
N GLY A 91 19.22 -8.25 -16.52
CA GLY A 91 19.37 -9.58 -15.91
C GLY A 91 18.77 -10.71 -16.74
N ALA A 92 17.60 -10.49 -17.36
CA ALA A 92 16.92 -11.48 -18.20
C ALA A 92 17.60 -11.75 -19.56
N ARG A 93 18.60 -10.94 -19.94
CA ARG A 93 19.39 -11.13 -21.17
C ARG A 93 20.72 -11.84 -20.93
N LYS A 94 21.04 -12.16 -19.67
CA LYS A 94 22.14 -13.07 -19.30
C LYS A 94 21.60 -14.48 -19.18
#